data_AF-A0A7J2Z0F1-F1
#
_entry.id   AF-A0A7J2Z0F1-F1
#
_cell.length_a   1.000
_cell.length_b   1.000
_cell.length_c   1.000
_cell.angle_alpha   90.00
_cell.angle_beta   90.00
_cell.angle_gamma   90.00
#
_symmetry.space_group_name_H-M   'P 1'
#
loop_
_entity.id
_entity.type
_entity.pdbx_description
1 polymer ?
#
loop_
_entity_poly.entity_id
_entity_poly.type
_entity_poly.pdbx_seq_one_letter_code
_entity_poly.pdbx_strand_id
1 'polypeptide(L)'
;MRKIGENRTNITEILKKLNLEEKIPEATLRFNAKKLKELGLIRFGDRFNKGEIAELTPLGLVLYEILNGELKSLKSNTLFYKIKKINREER
;
A
#
# COMPACT_ATOMS: atom_id res chain seq x y z
N MET A 1 -4.76 17.35 -8.76
CA MET A 1 -5.31 16.21 -7.99
C MET A 1 -4.79 14.93 -8.63
N ARG A 2 -3.88 14.18 -7.99
CA ARG A 2 -3.40 12.89 -8.52
C ARG A 2 -4.47 11.84 -8.28
N LYS A 3 -4.99 11.23 -9.35
CA LYS A 3 -5.96 10.13 -9.29
C LYS A 3 -5.30 8.94 -8.59
N ILE A 4 -5.62 8.72 -7.31
CA ILE A 4 -5.34 7.44 -6.67
C ILE A 4 -6.39 6.46 -7.22
N GLY A 5 -5.94 5.54 -8.08
CA GLY A 5 -6.71 4.38 -8.54
C GLY A 5 -7.46 4.56 -9.86
N GLU A 6 -6.81 4.27 -10.99
CA GLU A 6 -7.55 3.98 -12.23
C GLU A 6 -8.22 2.60 -12.20
N ASN A 7 -7.84 1.71 -11.27
CA ASN A 7 -8.52 0.44 -11.05
C ASN A 7 -9.56 0.55 -9.95
N ARG A 8 -10.76 1.03 -10.32
CA ARG A 8 -11.98 0.83 -9.52
C ARG A 8 -12.34 -0.64 -9.53
N THR A 9 -11.78 -1.39 -8.57
CA THR A 9 -12.03 -2.83 -8.45
C THR A 9 -12.39 -3.23 -7.03
N ASN A 10 -12.97 -4.41 -6.88
CA ASN A 10 -13.29 -5.01 -5.59
C ASN A 10 -12.03 -5.46 -4.84
N ILE A 11 -12.15 -5.63 -3.53
CA ILE A 11 -11.02 -6.03 -2.68
C ILE A 11 -10.41 -7.37 -3.11
N THR A 12 -11.22 -8.31 -3.60
CA THR A 12 -10.75 -9.66 -3.96
C THR A 12 -9.74 -9.62 -5.09
N GLU A 13 -9.99 -8.80 -6.12
CA GLU A 13 -9.06 -8.62 -7.23
C GLU A 13 -7.76 -7.94 -6.79
N ILE A 14 -7.84 -6.96 -5.88
CA ILE A 14 -6.65 -6.31 -5.30
C ILE A 14 -5.80 -7.35 -4.56
N LEU A 15 -6.40 -8.18 -3.71
CA LEU A 15 -5.66 -9.17 -2.93
C LEU A 15 -5.07 -10.27 -3.83
N LYS A 16 -5.78 -10.71 -4.88
CA LYS A 16 -5.23 -11.64 -5.86
C LYS A 16 -4.02 -11.07 -6.58
N LYS A 17 -4.08 -9.82 -7.01
CA LYS A 17 -2.96 -9.14 -7.67
C LYS A 17 -1.76 -9.03 -6.72
N LEU A 18 -1.97 -8.58 -5.49
CA LEU A 18 -0.90 -8.48 -4.47
C LEU A 18 -0.29 -9.84 -4.11
N ASN A 19 -1.09 -10.90 -4.08
CA ASN A 19 -0.58 -12.25 -3.85
C ASN A 19 0.40 -12.67 -4.95
N LEU A 20 0.11 -12.35 -6.20
CA LEU A 20 0.97 -12.67 -7.34
C LEU A 20 2.23 -11.79 -7.38
N GLU A 21 2.08 -10.49 -7.14
CA GLU A 21 3.18 -9.51 -7.24
C GLU A 21 4.18 -9.66 -6.08
N GLU A 22 3.68 -9.75 -4.84
CA GLU A 22 4.51 -9.70 -3.63
C GLU A 22 4.73 -11.10 -3.02
N LYS A 23 4.14 -12.15 -3.61
CA LYS A 23 4.17 -13.53 -3.09
C LYS A 23 3.68 -13.67 -1.63
N ILE A 24 2.84 -12.73 -1.18
CA ILE A 24 2.27 -12.76 0.17
C ILE A 24 1.04 -13.67 0.18
N PRO A 25 0.92 -14.65 1.10
CA PRO A 25 -0.23 -15.54 1.16
C PRO A 25 -1.58 -14.80 1.23
N GLU A 26 -2.56 -15.29 0.47
CA GLU A 26 -3.88 -14.66 0.38
C GLU A 26 -4.60 -14.60 1.74
N ALA A 27 -4.37 -15.58 2.62
CA ALA A 27 -4.90 -15.56 3.99
C ALA A 27 -4.35 -14.37 4.80
N THR A 28 -3.06 -14.08 4.68
CA THR A 28 -2.41 -12.92 5.31
C THR A 28 -2.96 -11.62 4.75
N LEU A 29 -3.10 -11.53 3.42
CA LEU A 29 -3.68 -10.35 2.76
C LEU A 29 -5.12 -10.09 3.21
N ARG A 30 -5.95 -11.13 3.31
CA ARG A 30 -7.32 -11.04 3.84
C ARG A 30 -7.35 -10.58 5.29
N PHE A 31 -6.47 -11.13 6.13
CA PHE A 31 -6.35 -10.72 7.53
C PHE A 31 -6.00 -9.24 7.64
N ASN A 32 -5.00 -8.77 6.88
CA ASN A 32 -4.59 -7.38 6.86
C ASN A 32 -5.71 -6.46 6.34
N ALA A 33 -6.36 -6.81 5.24
CA ALA A 33 -7.48 -6.04 4.70
C ALA A 33 -8.64 -5.93 5.72
N LYS A 34 -8.94 -7.01 6.44
CA LYS A 34 -9.92 -6.99 7.52
C LYS A 34 -9.52 -6.02 8.62
N LYS A 35 -8.26 -6.05 9.06
CA LYS A 35 -7.73 -5.13 10.08
C LYS A 35 -7.79 -3.67 9.64
N LEU A 36 -7.41 -3.37 8.40
CA LEU A 36 -7.49 -2.02 7.86
C LEU A 36 -8.93 -1.51 7.77
N LYS A 37 -9.89 -2.39 7.46
CA LYS A 37 -11.33 -2.06 7.49
C LYS A 37 -11.84 -1.84 8.90
N GLU A 38 -11.46 -2.70 9.85
CA GLU A 38 -11.81 -2.55 11.28
C GLU A 38 -11.28 -1.23 11.87
N LEU A 39 -10.10 -0.79 11.43
CA LEU A 39 -9.50 0.50 11.80
C LEU A 39 -10.11 1.71 11.05
N GLY A 40 -11.06 1.48 10.15
CA GLY A 40 -11.69 2.54 9.36
C GLY A 40 -10.75 3.21 8.35
N LEU A 41 -9.69 2.53 7.90
CA LEU A 41 -8.72 3.05 6.92
C LEU A 41 -9.14 2.75 5.48
N ILE A 42 -9.81 1.62 5.26
CA ILE A 42 -10.37 1.24 3.97
C ILE A 42 -11.83 0.84 4.11
N ARG A 43 -12.59 1.00 3.04
CA ARG A 43 -13.94 0.43 2.89
C ARG A 43 -14.01 -0.42 1.64
N PHE A 44 -14.77 -1.50 1.74
CA PHE A 44 -15.06 -2.43 0.65
C PHE A 44 -16.28 -3.27 1.06
N GLY A 45 -16.87 -3.95 0.07
CA GLY A 45 -18.07 -4.75 0.25
C GLY A 45 -17.97 -5.84 1.29
N ASP A 46 -19.13 -6.32 1.75
CA ASP A 46 -19.23 -7.45 2.67
C ASP A 46 -19.85 -8.67 1.98
N ARG A 47 -20.25 -9.66 2.80
CA ARG A 47 -20.90 -10.89 2.33
C ARG A 47 -22.22 -10.63 1.57
N PHE A 48 -22.89 -9.50 1.82
CA PHE A 48 -24.13 -9.10 1.17
C PHE A 48 -23.86 -8.18 -0.03
N ASN A 49 -22.75 -7.45 -0.02
CA ASN A 49 -22.34 -6.48 -1.04
C ASN A 49 -21.03 -6.87 -1.75
N LYS A 50 -20.93 -8.10 -2.27
CA LYS A 50 -19.68 -8.67 -2.82
C LYS A 50 -19.07 -7.97 -4.04
N GLY A 51 -19.68 -6.90 -4.55
CA GLY A 51 -19.23 -6.14 -5.73
C GLY A 51 -18.80 -4.70 -5.45
N GLU A 52 -18.85 -4.23 -4.20
CA GLU A 52 -18.45 -2.85 -3.90
C GLU A 52 -16.96 -2.62 -4.13
N ILE A 53 -16.67 -1.47 -4.74
CA ILE A 53 -15.32 -1.00 -5.01
C ILE A 53 -14.58 -0.79 -3.68
N ALA A 54 -13.35 -1.28 -3.62
CA ALA A 54 -12.48 -1.03 -2.49
C ALA A 54 -11.86 0.37 -2.61
N GLU A 55 -11.87 1.11 -1.51
CA GLU A 55 -11.39 2.50 -1.50
C GLU A 55 -10.85 2.90 -0.12
N LEU A 56 -9.97 3.91 -0.13
CA LEU A 56 -9.47 4.54 1.09
C LEU A 56 -10.57 5.41 1.70
N THR A 57 -10.65 5.40 3.03
CA THR A 57 -11.42 6.41 3.75
C THR A 57 -10.62 7.72 3.84
N PRO A 58 -11.21 8.85 4.26
CA PRO A 58 -10.45 10.07 4.50
C PRO A 58 -9.28 9.87 5.48
N LEU A 59 -9.48 9.09 6.55
CA LEU A 59 -8.40 8.75 7.49
C LEU A 59 -7.32 7.89 6.83
N GLY A 60 -7.72 6.89 6.05
CA GLY A 60 -6.78 6.06 5.29
C GLY A 60 -5.95 6.85 4.29
N LEU A 61 -6.56 7.85 3.63
CA LEU A 61 -5.85 8.73 2.71
C LEU A 61 -4.79 9.58 3.43
N VAL A 62 -5.13 10.17 4.58
CA VAL A 62 -4.15 10.94 5.38
C VAL A 62 -2.97 10.06 5.80
N LEU A 63 -3.24 8.86 6.32
CA LEU A 63 -2.19 7.94 6.73
C LEU A 63 -1.32 7.49 5.54
N TYR A 64 -1.94 7.22 4.40
CA TYR A 64 -1.23 6.87 3.17
C TYR A 64 -0.25 7.97 2.74
N GLU A 65 -0.67 9.23 2.77
CA GLU A 65 0.20 10.36 2.41
C GLU A 65 1.37 10.51 3.38
N ILE A 66 1.16 10.32 4.69
CA ILE A 66 2.24 10.32 5.69
C ILE A 66 3.26 9.22 5.39
N LEU A 67 2.80 7.97 5.26
CA LEU A 67 3.65 6.81 5.01
C LEU A 67 4.41 6.95 3.68
N ASN A 68 3.76 7.47 2.64
CA ASN A 68 4.40 7.68 1.34
C ASN A 68 5.45 8.80 1.39
N GLY A 69 5.23 9.83 2.22
CA GLY A 69 6.22 10.86 2.49
C GLY A 69 7.48 10.31 3.18
N GLU A 70 7.29 9.52 4.23
CA GLU A 70 8.38 8.87 4.97
C GLU A 70 9.17 7.89 4.10
N LEU A 71 8.48 7.09 3.28
CA LEU A 71 9.12 6.11 2.41
C LEU A 71 10.03 6.77 1.37
N LYS A 72 9.63 7.94 0.84
CA LYS A 72 10.47 8.72 -0.08
C LYS A 72 11.72 9.25 0.62
N SER A 73 11.56 9.75 1.85
CA SER A 73 12.68 10.22 2.67
C SER A 73 13.71 9.10 2.93
N LEU A 74 13.24 7.90 3.31
CA LEU A 74 14.09 6.73 3.54
C LEU A 74 14.88 6.31 2.30
N LYS A 75 14.24 6.32 1.12
CA LYS A 75 14.89 5.98 -0.15
C LYS A 75 15.99 6.97 -0.53
N SER A 76 15.73 8.27 -0.35
CA SER A 76 16.72 9.32 -0.60
C SER A 76 17.95 9.18 0.32
N ASN A 77 17.72 8.92 1.62
CA ASN A 77 18.81 8.72 2.57
C ASN A 77 19.65 7.49 2.23
N THR A 78 19.02 6.37 1.90
CA THR A 78 19.71 5.13 1.52
C THR A 78 20.59 5.33 0.28
N LEU A 79 20.09 6.04 -0.74
CA LEU A 79 20.85 6.36 -1.94
C LEU A 79 22.07 7.25 -1.62
N PHE A 80 21.89 8.26 -0.76
CA PHE A 80 22.98 9.12 -0.30
C PHE A 80 24.10 8.34 0.40
N TYR A 81 23.76 7.40 1.29
CA TYR A 81 24.75 6.54 1.94
C TYR A 81 25.48 5.63 0.95
N LYS A 82 24.78 5.09 -0.05
CA LYS A 82 25.38 4.23 -1.09
C LYS A 82 26.41 5.01 -1.92
N ILE A 83 26.09 6.24 -2.33
CA ILE A 83 27.01 7.12 -3.09
C ILE A 83 28.24 7.47 -2.24
N LYS A 84 28.05 7.83 -0.96
CA LYS A 84 29.18 8.12 -0.05
C LYS A 84 30.13 6.94 0.14
N LYS A 85 29.61 5.71 0.12
CA LYS A 85 30.43 4.50 0.26
C LYS A 85 31.30 4.26 -0.97
N ILE A 86 30.72 4.37 -2.18
CA ILE A 86 31.44 4.23 -3.45
C ILE A 86 32.62 5.21 -3.55
N ASN A 87 32.38 6.48 -3.24
CA ASN A 87 33.41 7.53 -3.31
C ASN A 87 34.55 7.38 -2.27
N ARG A 88 34.41 6.49 -1.27
CA ARG A 88 35.45 6.18 -0.28
C ARG A 88 36.27 4.95 -0.67
N GLU A 89 35.77 4.08 -1.54
CA GLU A 89 36.48 2.88 -2.02
C GLU A 89 37.33 3.18 -3.25
N GLU A 90 37.14 4.33 -3.91
CA GLU A 90 37.92 4.82 -5.06
C GLU A 90 39.09 5.76 -4.68
N ARG A 91 39.41 5.92 -3.39
CA ARG A 91 40.53 6.72 -2.87
C ARG A 91 41.48 5.88 -2.03
#